data_AF-A0A838RAH9-F1
#
_entry.id   AF-A0A838RAH9-F1
#
_cell.length_a   1.000
_cell.length_b   1.000
_cell.length_c   1.000
_cell.angle_alpha   90.00
_cell.angle_beta   90.00
_cell.angle_gamma   90.00
#
_symmetry.space_group_name_H-M   'P 1'
#
loop_
_entity.id
_entity.type
_entity.pdbx_description
1 polymer ?
#
loop_
_entity_poly.entity_id
_entity_poly.type
_entity_poly.pdbx_seq_one_letter_code
_entity_poly.pdbx_strand_id
1 'polypeptide(L)'
;MRIAIVGNGKMGRAVAALATARGHTIHCVIEAAENAGAAALTPERLRGADVALEFTRPDVVVANLKRLTDAGIPTVTGTTGWGGELPRIVSWVERRGGALLHSANFSVGVHLFLRAAEKLAHELAGRSEFEGFLVEEHHATKLDVPSGTALALQARLKAADPERPFPVTSVRAGAIPGTHTLSYDGPFESHPEPRGPEPRGLRRRRAVRRRMAAGPLGGIHLRGNAVRGLPVRRLRGCGTALVTPFTDREEVDFPALAALVDWQIEEGIDFLVPCGSTGEAQTLNETERERLVALVLEAAAGRVPVMAGATSNNTAHAVAETRRMCRLGADYILSATPYYNKPTQEGLCRHFVAVADAATAPVCLYNVPGRTAVNLKPAAALRLASHPNVIGIKEASGDLKQIMEILRERPAEFAVLSGDDWLALAVIAAGGDGLISVASNEVPAEMGALVRDLLSGDLEAARRRHYRLLPLMDANFLETNPAPVKAGLALLGRIRNGLRLPLMPATDATTAAVAAALRSAGVEQVEA
;
A
#
# COMPACT_ATOMS: atom_id res chain seq x y z
N MET A 1 -19.22 -16.04 32.76
CA MET A 1 -19.67 -14.77 33.36
C MET A 1 -20.93 -14.31 32.66
N ARG A 2 -21.83 -13.71 33.44
CA ARG A 2 -23.04 -13.00 33.03
C ARG A 2 -22.69 -11.51 32.96
N ILE A 3 -22.66 -10.95 31.76
CA ILE A 3 -22.10 -9.62 31.48
C ILE A 3 -23.23 -8.64 31.21
N ALA A 4 -23.30 -7.55 31.96
CA ALA A 4 -24.15 -6.41 31.65
C ALA A 4 -23.40 -5.45 30.70
N ILE A 5 -23.98 -5.12 29.56
CA ILE A 5 -23.40 -4.15 28.61
C ILE A 5 -24.12 -2.82 28.79
N VAL A 6 -23.40 -1.78 29.23
CA VAL A 6 -23.95 -0.45 29.44
C VAL A 6 -23.48 0.45 28.29
N GLY A 7 -24.36 0.68 27.32
CA GLY A 7 -24.07 1.38 26.07
C GLY A 7 -24.00 0.45 24.85
N ASN A 8 -25.07 0.41 24.07
CA ASN A 8 -25.19 -0.45 22.87
C ASN A 8 -24.62 0.18 21.58
N GLY A 9 -23.56 1.00 21.69
CA GLY A 9 -22.88 1.61 20.55
C GLY A 9 -22.07 0.60 19.72
N LYS A 10 -21.26 1.09 18.77
CA LYS A 10 -20.35 0.23 17.96
C LYS A 10 -19.49 -0.69 18.85
N MET A 11 -18.89 -0.14 19.89
CA MET A 11 -18.04 -0.89 20.83
C MET A 11 -18.83 -1.87 21.69
N GLY A 12 -19.97 -1.45 22.26
CA GLY A 12 -20.82 -2.33 23.06
C GLY A 12 -21.29 -3.56 22.27
N ARG A 13 -21.72 -3.39 21.02
CA ARG A 13 -22.09 -4.51 20.13
C ARG A 13 -20.93 -5.44 19.82
N ALA A 14 -19.76 -4.88 19.50
CA ALA A 14 -18.56 -5.67 19.21
C ALA A 14 -18.13 -6.51 20.41
N VAL A 15 -18.15 -5.92 21.60
CA VAL A 15 -17.79 -6.61 22.85
C VAL A 15 -18.83 -7.67 23.22
N ALA A 16 -20.13 -7.39 23.04
CA ALA A 16 -21.19 -8.37 23.28
C ALA A 16 -21.06 -9.60 22.36
N ALA A 17 -20.76 -9.38 21.08
CA ALA A 17 -20.52 -10.45 20.11
C ALA A 17 -19.30 -11.30 20.50
N LEU A 18 -18.19 -10.65 20.87
CA LEU A 18 -16.95 -11.34 21.27
C LEU A 18 -17.11 -12.10 22.58
N ALA A 19 -17.81 -11.53 23.56
CA ALA A 19 -18.10 -12.19 24.82
C ALA A 19 -18.92 -13.47 24.61
N THR A 20 -19.94 -13.41 23.74
CA THR A 20 -20.76 -14.58 23.38
C THR A 20 -19.92 -15.65 22.69
N ALA A 21 -19.06 -15.25 21.73
CA ALA A 21 -18.15 -16.16 21.04
C ALA A 21 -17.14 -16.85 21.98
N ARG A 22 -16.86 -16.25 23.14
CA ARG A 22 -15.98 -16.79 24.19
C ARG A 22 -16.73 -17.57 25.29
N GLY A 23 -18.01 -17.89 25.08
CA GLY A 23 -18.81 -18.67 26.02
C GLY A 23 -19.30 -17.88 27.25
N HIS A 24 -19.35 -16.55 27.18
CA HIS A 24 -19.99 -15.73 28.20
C HIS A 24 -21.44 -15.43 27.83
N THR A 25 -22.27 -15.17 28.84
CA THR A 25 -23.68 -14.82 28.65
C THR A 25 -23.85 -13.32 28.75
N ILE A 26 -24.56 -12.70 27.80
CA ILE A 26 -25.00 -11.31 27.93
C ILE A 26 -26.23 -11.28 28.84
N HIS A 27 -26.08 -10.74 30.04
CA HIS A 27 -27.14 -10.68 31.05
C HIS A 27 -28.20 -9.66 30.68
N CYS A 28 -27.76 -8.45 30.32
CA CYS A 28 -28.62 -7.38 29.83
C CYS A 28 -27.79 -6.42 28.98
N VAL A 29 -28.48 -5.71 28.08
CA VAL A 29 -27.91 -4.59 27.32
C VAL A 29 -28.73 -3.37 27.67
N ILE A 30 -28.06 -2.32 28.13
CA ILE A 30 -28.67 -1.06 28.54
C ILE A 30 -28.37 -0.02 27.47
N GLU A 31 -29.41 0.43 26.78
CA GLU A 31 -29.28 1.36 25.66
C GLU A 31 -29.26 2.82 26.11
N ALA A 32 -28.66 3.68 25.28
CA ALA A 32 -28.58 5.11 25.59
C ALA A 32 -29.97 5.76 25.70
N ALA A 33 -30.95 5.30 24.91
CA ALA A 33 -32.31 5.84 24.89
C ALA A 33 -33.07 5.63 26.21
N GLU A 34 -32.79 4.55 26.93
CA GLU A 34 -33.46 4.22 28.20
C GLU A 34 -32.64 4.62 29.44
N ASN A 35 -31.36 4.95 29.28
CA ASN A 35 -30.42 5.18 30.38
C ASN A 35 -30.07 6.65 30.64
N ALA A 36 -31.01 7.57 30.37
CA ALA A 36 -30.83 8.97 30.72
C ALA A 36 -30.58 9.12 32.23
N GLY A 37 -29.46 9.75 32.61
CA GLY A 37 -29.09 9.94 34.01
C GLY A 37 -28.91 8.65 34.82
N ALA A 38 -28.50 7.55 34.18
CA ALA A 38 -28.36 6.22 34.80
C ALA A 38 -29.68 5.56 35.26
N ALA A 39 -30.83 6.01 34.76
CA ALA A 39 -32.14 5.53 35.22
C ALA A 39 -32.42 4.05 34.95
N ALA A 40 -31.84 3.47 33.87
CA ALA A 40 -32.04 2.07 33.52
C ALA A 40 -31.16 1.09 34.32
N LEU A 41 -30.21 1.61 35.12
CA LEU A 41 -29.36 0.82 36.01
C LEU A 41 -30.08 0.56 37.34
N THR A 42 -31.15 -0.24 37.30
CA THR A 42 -31.91 -0.63 38.50
C THR A 42 -31.38 -1.94 39.12
N PRO A 43 -31.54 -2.14 40.44
CA PRO A 43 -31.14 -3.40 41.09
C PRO A 43 -31.77 -4.64 40.46
N GLU A 44 -32.99 -4.54 39.93
CA GLU A 44 -33.70 -5.65 39.28
C GLU A 44 -33.02 -6.05 37.97
N ARG A 45 -32.64 -5.06 37.14
CA ARG A 45 -31.98 -5.30 35.83
C ARG A 45 -30.52 -5.76 35.96
N LEU A 46 -29.88 -5.45 37.07
CA LEU A 46 -28.49 -5.83 37.34
C LEU A 46 -28.37 -7.11 38.17
N ARG A 47 -29.50 -7.64 38.68
CA ARG A 47 -29.50 -8.80 39.58
C ARG A 47 -28.98 -10.04 38.85
N GLY A 48 -27.80 -10.48 39.26
CA GLY A 48 -27.13 -11.62 38.66
C GLY A 48 -26.24 -11.26 37.47
N ALA A 49 -25.91 -9.99 37.25
CA ALA A 49 -24.71 -9.65 36.49
C ALA A 49 -23.48 -9.96 37.35
N ASP A 50 -22.46 -10.59 36.76
CA ASP A 50 -21.17 -10.84 37.42
C ASP A 50 -20.22 -9.65 37.18
N VAL A 51 -20.39 -8.92 36.07
CA VAL A 51 -19.59 -7.74 35.69
C VAL A 51 -20.38 -6.83 34.75
N ALA A 52 -20.13 -5.52 34.82
CA ALA A 52 -20.64 -4.54 33.87
C ALA A 52 -19.53 -3.98 32.97
N LEU A 53 -19.77 -3.93 31.66
CA LEU A 53 -18.89 -3.30 30.67
C LEU A 53 -19.54 -2.00 30.18
N GLU A 54 -18.89 -0.88 30.48
CA GLU A 54 -19.42 0.47 30.33
C GLU A 54 -18.76 1.18 29.12
N PHE A 55 -19.57 1.49 28.11
CA PHE A 55 -19.18 2.10 26.82
C PHE A 55 -20.14 3.23 26.41
N THR A 56 -20.62 4.02 27.37
CA THR A 56 -21.51 5.15 27.10
C THR A 56 -20.75 6.42 26.73
N ARG A 57 -21.36 7.59 26.98
CA ARG A 57 -20.81 8.90 26.61
C ARG A 57 -20.17 9.57 27.84
N PRO A 58 -19.21 10.49 27.63
CA PRO A 58 -18.53 11.18 28.73
C PRO A 58 -19.48 11.92 29.69
N ASP A 59 -20.62 12.39 29.19
CA ASP A 59 -21.61 13.13 29.96
C ASP A 59 -22.44 12.27 30.95
N VAL A 60 -22.44 10.94 30.78
CA VAL A 60 -23.28 10.03 31.60
C VAL A 60 -22.49 8.95 32.35
N VAL A 61 -21.25 8.68 31.96
CA VAL A 61 -20.39 7.65 32.57
C VAL A 61 -20.25 7.79 34.09
N VAL A 62 -20.04 9.00 34.60
CA VAL A 62 -19.86 9.25 36.05
C VAL A 62 -21.10 8.78 36.83
N ALA A 63 -22.30 9.05 36.33
CA ALA A 63 -23.55 8.60 36.94
C ALA A 63 -23.68 7.07 36.89
N ASN A 64 -23.36 6.46 35.73
CA ASN A 64 -23.40 5.02 35.56
C ASN A 64 -22.46 4.29 36.52
N LEU A 65 -21.21 4.77 36.65
CA LEU A 65 -20.22 4.16 37.54
C LEU A 65 -20.65 4.21 38.99
N LYS A 66 -21.21 5.33 39.45
CA LYS A 66 -21.75 5.43 40.82
C LYS A 66 -22.86 4.42 41.05
N ARG A 67 -23.81 4.33 40.10
CA ARG A 67 -24.97 3.43 40.21
C ARG A 67 -24.58 1.94 40.17
N LEU A 68 -23.63 1.58 39.32
CA LEU A 68 -23.08 0.22 39.26
C LEU A 68 -22.32 -0.14 40.54
N THR A 69 -21.56 0.81 41.09
CA THR A 69 -20.88 0.65 42.38
C THR A 69 -21.89 0.44 43.51
N ASP A 70 -22.94 1.27 43.58
CA ASP A 70 -24.00 1.14 44.58
C ASP A 70 -24.77 -0.18 44.46
N ALA A 71 -24.86 -0.75 43.26
CA ALA A 71 -25.44 -2.06 42.99
C ALA A 71 -24.47 -3.24 43.29
N GLY A 72 -23.24 -2.96 43.72
CA GLY A 72 -22.23 -3.98 44.02
C GLY A 72 -21.68 -4.71 42.80
N ILE A 73 -21.79 -4.14 41.60
CA ILE A 73 -21.36 -4.77 40.36
C ILE A 73 -19.93 -4.32 39.99
N PRO A 74 -18.96 -5.24 39.89
CA PRO A 74 -17.64 -4.93 39.35
C PRO A 74 -17.76 -4.34 37.95
N THR A 75 -17.06 -3.23 37.70
CA THR A 75 -17.24 -2.48 36.45
C THR A 75 -15.93 -2.33 35.69
N VAL A 76 -15.97 -2.58 34.38
CA VAL A 76 -14.93 -2.19 33.43
C VAL A 76 -15.46 -1.07 32.56
N THR A 77 -14.79 0.08 32.52
CA THR A 77 -15.21 1.21 31.68
C THR A 77 -14.19 1.48 30.59
N GLY A 78 -14.69 1.49 29.35
CA GLY A 78 -13.97 1.90 28.14
C GLY A 78 -14.32 3.30 27.66
N THR A 79 -15.23 4.00 28.35
CA THR A 79 -15.64 5.36 27.98
C THR A 79 -14.49 6.34 28.23
N THR A 80 -14.14 7.12 27.22
CA THR A 80 -13.10 8.16 27.29
C THR A 80 -13.70 9.54 27.61
N GLY A 81 -12.88 10.56 27.86
CA GLY A 81 -13.34 11.96 27.90
C GLY A 81 -13.88 12.46 29.26
N TRP A 82 -13.75 11.67 30.33
CA TRP A 82 -14.17 12.04 31.69
C TRP A 82 -13.03 11.95 32.73
N GLY A 83 -11.78 11.89 32.28
CA GLY A 83 -10.61 11.61 33.13
C GLY A 83 -10.42 12.57 34.30
N GLY A 84 -10.90 13.81 34.20
CA GLY A 84 -10.87 14.79 35.31
C GLY A 84 -11.67 14.34 36.55
N GLU A 85 -12.69 13.49 36.37
CA GLU A 85 -13.51 12.97 37.47
C GLU A 85 -13.01 11.61 38.00
N LEU A 86 -11.99 11.01 37.36
CA LEU A 86 -11.49 9.68 37.73
C LEU A 86 -11.04 9.58 39.20
N PRO A 87 -10.25 10.53 39.77
CA PRO A 87 -9.86 10.45 41.18
C PRO A 87 -11.08 10.45 42.13
N ARG A 88 -12.12 11.23 41.80
CA ARG A 88 -13.36 11.30 42.59
C ARG A 88 -14.13 9.98 42.54
N ILE A 89 -14.17 9.33 41.37
CA ILE A 89 -14.83 8.05 41.18
C ILE A 89 -14.04 6.90 41.83
N VAL A 90 -12.72 6.86 41.71
CA VAL A 90 -11.89 5.87 42.42
C VAL A 90 -12.15 5.96 43.92
N SER A 91 -12.12 7.17 44.49
CA SER A 91 -12.43 7.39 45.89
C SER A 91 -13.88 7.01 46.27
N TRP A 92 -14.83 7.16 45.35
CA TRP A 92 -16.23 6.70 45.55
C TRP A 92 -16.33 5.18 45.61
N VAL A 93 -15.64 4.48 44.69
CA VAL A 93 -15.59 3.03 44.58
C VAL A 93 -14.93 2.42 45.82
N GLU A 94 -13.78 2.95 46.23
CA GLU A 94 -13.03 2.50 47.42
C GLU A 94 -13.88 2.61 48.69
N ARG A 95 -14.54 3.75 48.92
CA ARG A 95 -15.41 3.95 50.11
C ARG A 95 -16.58 2.97 50.20
N ARG A 96 -16.97 2.36 49.09
CA ARG A 96 -18.09 1.41 48.99
C ARG A 96 -17.63 -0.04 48.85
N GLY A 97 -16.32 -0.28 48.88
CA GLY A 97 -15.75 -1.62 48.66
C GLY A 97 -16.04 -2.18 47.25
N GLY A 98 -16.26 -1.31 46.26
CA GLY A 98 -16.51 -1.73 44.89
C GLY A 98 -15.24 -2.06 44.10
N ALA A 99 -15.41 -2.55 42.87
CA ALA A 99 -14.31 -2.83 41.95
C ALA A 99 -14.49 -2.07 40.63
N LEU A 100 -13.46 -1.33 40.22
CA LEU A 100 -13.44 -0.56 38.97
C LEU A 100 -12.14 -0.81 38.21
N LEU A 101 -12.27 -1.22 36.95
CA LEU A 101 -11.19 -1.22 35.98
C LEU A 101 -11.46 -0.12 34.94
N HIS A 102 -10.67 0.95 34.97
CA HIS A 102 -10.70 2.00 33.96
C HIS A 102 -9.68 1.71 32.86
N SER A 103 -10.14 1.53 31.62
CA SER A 103 -9.27 1.32 30.47
C SER A 103 -9.77 2.13 29.28
N ALA A 104 -9.37 3.40 29.24
CA ALA A 104 -9.70 4.34 28.15
C ALA A 104 -9.08 3.95 26.79
N ASN A 105 -8.18 2.97 26.74
CA ASN A 105 -7.55 2.51 25.51
C ASN A 105 -7.20 1.01 25.59
N PHE A 106 -7.91 0.16 24.86
CA PHE A 106 -7.68 -1.29 24.84
C PHE A 106 -6.66 -1.74 23.78
N SER A 107 -6.02 -0.80 23.07
CA SER A 107 -5.03 -1.15 22.04
C SER A 107 -3.71 -1.57 22.68
N VAL A 108 -3.41 -2.88 22.57
CA VAL A 108 -2.09 -3.43 22.92
C VAL A 108 -0.98 -2.67 22.20
N GLY A 109 -1.18 -2.33 20.92
CA GLY A 109 -0.23 -1.54 20.13
C GLY A 109 0.04 -0.17 20.72
N VAL A 110 -1.00 0.54 21.20
CA VAL A 110 -0.81 1.86 21.83
C VAL A 110 -0.08 1.73 23.16
N HIS A 111 -0.38 0.72 23.97
CA HIS A 111 0.35 0.51 25.23
C HIS A 111 1.82 0.14 25.03
N LEU A 112 2.14 -0.67 24.01
CA LEU A 112 3.52 -0.97 23.63
C LEU A 112 4.24 0.28 23.12
N PHE A 113 3.57 1.09 22.30
CA PHE A 113 4.10 2.36 21.81
C PHE A 113 4.39 3.33 22.96
N LEU A 114 3.46 3.52 23.91
CA LEU A 114 3.66 4.36 25.08
C LEU A 114 4.91 3.94 25.89
N ARG A 115 5.12 2.63 26.07
CA ARG A 115 6.31 2.11 26.77
C ARG A 115 7.61 2.33 25.99
N ALA A 116 7.57 2.11 24.67
CA ALA A 116 8.74 2.33 23.81
C ALA A 116 9.13 3.81 23.77
N ALA A 117 8.14 4.70 23.65
CA ALA A 117 8.31 6.14 23.68
C ALA A 117 8.89 6.64 25.01
N GLU A 118 8.39 6.12 26.13
CA GLU A 118 8.90 6.43 27.48
C GLU A 118 10.35 5.98 27.68
N LYS A 119 10.71 4.80 27.16
CA LYS A 119 12.11 4.32 27.19
C LYS A 119 13.01 5.19 26.30
N LEU A 120 12.57 5.52 25.08
CA LEU A 120 13.33 6.37 24.18
C LEU A 120 13.59 7.76 24.78
N ALA A 121 12.60 8.34 25.46
CA ALA A 121 12.76 9.61 26.16
C ALA A 121 13.79 9.52 27.29
N HIS A 122 13.83 8.43 28.06
CA HIS A 122 14.88 8.22 29.07
C HIS A 122 16.29 8.16 28.45
N GLU A 123 16.46 7.45 27.33
CA GLU A 123 17.76 7.30 26.67
C GLU A 123 18.27 8.62 26.03
N LEU A 124 17.34 9.50 25.67
CA LEU A 124 17.62 10.83 25.09
C LEU A 124 17.61 11.95 26.14
N ALA A 125 17.29 11.65 27.40
CA ALA A 125 17.32 12.63 28.48
C ALA A 125 18.73 13.20 28.64
N GLY A 126 18.83 14.53 28.74
CA GLY A 126 20.12 15.24 28.82
C GLY A 126 20.86 15.43 27.49
N ARG A 127 20.36 14.89 26.38
CA ARG A 127 20.88 15.14 25.02
C ARG A 127 20.13 16.30 24.38
N SER A 128 20.54 17.53 24.71
CA SER A 128 19.90 18.77 24.26
C SER A 128 20.03 19.02 22.76
N GLU A 129 20.90 18.30 22.07
CA GLU A 129 21.04 18.34 20.62
C GLU A 129 19.84 17.74 19.90
N PHE A 130 19.04 16.89 20.55
CA PHE A 130 17.80 16.39 19.98
C PHE A 130 16.64 17.28 20.44
N GLU A 131 15.66 17.55 19.59
CA GLU A 131 14.36 18.16 19.91
C GLU A 131 13.25 17.13 19.73
N GLY A 132 12.39 16.94 20.74
CA GLY A 132 11.29 15.97 20.69
C GLY A 132 9.93 16.65 20.52
N PHE A 133 9.08 16.15 19.63
CA PHE A 133 7.72 16.67 19.41
C PHE A 133 6.72 15.57 19.04
N LEU A 134 5.43 15.88 19.18
CA LEU A 134 4.31 14.98 18.94
C LEU A 134 3.41 15.53 17.82
N VAL A 135 2.99 14.65 16.91
CA VAL A 135 1.94 14.95 15.93
C VAL A 135 0.82 13.93 16.11
N GLU A 136 -0.41 14.40 16.26
CA GLU A 136 -1.58 13.53 16.21
C GLU A 136 -2.56 13.93 15.10
N GLU A 137 -3.13 12.93 14.44
CA GLU A 137 -4.06 13.10 13.33
C GLU A 137 -5.33 12.31 13.60
N HIS A 138 -6.48 12.97 13.61
CA HIS A 138 -7.78 12.32 13.82
C HIS A 138 -8.77 12.80 12.77
N HIS A 139 -9.87 12.04 12.61
CA HIS A 139 -10.98 12.41 11.76
C HIS A 139 -11.56 13.78 12.15
N ALA A 140 -12.19 14.45 11.18
CA ALA A 140 -12.66 15.83 11.34
C ALA A 140 -13.67 16.02 12.49
N THR A 141 -14.39 14.96 12.86
CA THR A 141 -15.42 14.99 13.91
C THR A 141 -14.91 14.59 15.31
N LYS A 142 -13.60 14.40 15.49
CA LYS A 142 -13.01 14.09 16.80
C LYS A 142 -13.04 15.33 17.70
N LEU A 143 -13.70 15.21 18.85
CA LEU A 143 -14.04 16.35 19.71
C LEU A 143 -12.91 16.82 20.64
N ASP A 144 -12.07 15.90 21.12
CA ASP A 144 -10.94 16.19 22.01
C ASP A 144 -9.72 16.65 21.19
N VAL A 145 -9.10 17.78 21.57
CA VAL A 145 -7.88 18.35 20.97
C VAL A 145 -6.96 18.91 22.08
N PRO A 146 -5.74 18.37 22.26
CA PRO A 146 -5.25 17.10 21.72
C PRO A 146 -6.08 15.91 22.20
N SER A 147 -6.00 14.77 21.53
CA SER A 147 -6.71 13.58 22.00
C SER A 147 -6.16 13.08 23.34
N GLY A 148 -6.98 12.35 24.08
CA GLY A 148 -6.56 11.75 25.35
C GLY A 148 -5.31 10.86 25.24
N THR A 149 -5.07 10.22 24.08
CA THR A 149 -3.87 9.41 23.85
C THR A 149 -2.62 10.29 23.66
N ALA A 150 -2.73 11.42 22.96
CA ALA A 150 -1.61 12.36 22.81
C ALA A 150 -1.23 13.00 24.16
N LEU A 151 -2.23 13.37 24.97
CA LEU A 151 -2.00 13.90 26.32
C LEU A 151 -1.33 12.85 27.23
N ALA A 152 -1.80 11.60 27.20
CA ALA A 152 -1.21 10.51 27.98
C ALA A 152 0.25 10.22 27.55
N LEU A 153 0.53 10.26 26.25
CA LEU A 153 1.88 10.11 25.72
C LEU A 153 2.79 11.27 26.15
N GLN A 154 2.34 12.51 25.98
CA GLN A 154 3.09 13.70 26.39
C GLN A 154 3.41 13.68 27.89
N ALA A 155 2.46 13.30 28.73
CA ALA A 155 2.67 13.21 30.17
C ALA A 155 3.77 12.20 30.54
N ARG A 156 3.80 11.04 29.87
CA ARG A 156 4.86 10.03 30.10
C ARG A 156 6.22 10.49 29.62
N LEU A 157 6.27 11.14 28.45
CA LEU A 157 7.51 11.68 27.91
C LEU A 157 8.09 12.76 28.82
N LYS A 158 7.25 13.66 29.34
CA LYS A 158 7.67 14.68 30.33
C LYS A 158 8.09 14.10 31.68
N ALA A 159 7.52 12.96 32.08
CA ALA A 159 7.98 12.27 33.28
C ALA A 159 9.38 11.66 33.09
N ALA A 160 9.70 11.20 31.87
CA ALA A 160 10.98 10.61 31.50
C ALA A 160 12.08 11.63 31.20
N ASP A 161 11.74 12.75 30.57
CA ASP A 161 12.66 13.86 30.23
C ASP A 161 11.99 15.21 30.55
N PRO A 162 12.03 15.66 31.82
CA PRO A 162 11.29 16.82 32.30
C PRO A 162 11.69 18.16 31.65
N GLU A 163 12.94 18.26 31.22
CA GLU A 163 13.49 19.49 30.63
C GLU A 163 13.07 19.66 29.17
N ARG A 164 12.55 18.60 28.53
CA ARG A 164 12.13 18.63 27.14
C ARG A 164 10.63 18.95 27.00
N PRO A 165 10.23 19.91 26.14
CA PRO A 165 8.86 20.43 26.12
C PRO A 165 7.82 19.50 25.46
N PHE A 166 8.22 18.65 24.52
CA PHE A 166 7.34 17.75 23.74
C PHE A 166 6.06 18.42 23.23
N PRO A 167 6.13 19.47 22.39
CA PRO A 167 4.94 20.14 21.87
C PRO A 167 4.07 19.16 21.07
N VAL A 168 2.75 19.33 21.14
CA VAL A 168 1.76 18.49 20.44
C VAL A 168 1.09 19.29 19.33
N THR A 169 1.24 18.84 18.09
CA THR A 169 0.49 19.34 16.94
C THR A 169 -0.70 18.43 16.67
N SER A 170 -1.90 19.01 16.58
CA SER A 170 -3.13 18.25 16.37
C SER A 170 -3.76 18.57 15.01
N VAL A 171 -3.94 17.54 14.17
CA VAL A 171 -4.59 17.63 12.86
C VAL A 171 -5.97 16.99 12.94
N ARG A 172 -6.98 17.67 12.38
CA ARG A 172 -8.36 17.17 12.27
C ARG A 172 -8.77 17.19 10.80
N ALA A 173 -8.71 16.04 10.15
CA ALA A 173 -8.95 15.95 8.71
C ALA A 173 -9.55 14.60 8.32
N GLY A 174 -10.51 14.65 7.39
CA GLY A 174 -11.08 13.47 6.75
C GLY A 174 -11.63 12.42 7.73
N ALA A 175 -11.43 11.15 7.39
CA ALA A 175 -11.88 9.98 8.15
C ALA A 175 -10.72 9.26 8.88
N ILE A 176 -9.67 9.98 9.27
CA ILE A 176 -8.47 9.39 9.90
C ILE A 176 -8.86 8.71 11.23
N PRO A 177 -8.60 7.40 11.40
CA PRO A 177 -9.03 6.66 12.59
C PRO A 177 -8.29 7.04 13.89
N GLY A 178 -7.24 7.87 13.81
CA GLY A 178 -6.40 8.31 14.93
C GLY A 178 -4.97 7.81 14.79
N THR A 179 -4.03 8.70 14.45
CA THR A 179 -2.60 8.42 14.34
C THR A 179 -1.83 9.29 15.33
N HIS A 180 -0.82 8.73 15.99
CA HIS A 180 0.06 9.44 16.92
C HIS A 180 1.51 9.16 16.55
N THR A 181 2.27 10.23 16.34
CA THR A 181 3.69 10.18 15.94
C THR A 181 4.51 10.91 16.99
N LEU A 182 5.56 10.26 17.47
CA LEU A 182 6.63 10.89 18.26
C LEU A 182 7.87 10.99 17.39
N SER A 183 8.45 12.18 17.32
CA SER A 183 9.63 12.47 16.53
C SER A 183 10.70 13.13 17.38
N TYR A 184 11.95 12.82 17.06
CA TYR A 184 13.13 13.53 17.55
C TYR A 184 13.91 14.04 16.33
N ASP A 185 14.28 15.32 16.31
CA ASP A 185 15.15 15.92 15.29
C ASP A 185 16.46 16.34 15.95
N GLY A 186 17.59 16.25 15.25
CA GLY A 186 18.91 16.61 15.77
C GLY A 186 19.85 17.10 14.67
N PRO A 187 20.88 17.89 15.01
CA PRO A 187 21.70 18.64 14.06
C PRO A 187 22.54 17.77 13.10
N PHE A 188 22.59 16.46 13.32
CA PHE A 188 23.33 15.50 12.49
C PHE A 188 22.42 14.46 11.80
N GLU A 189 21.10 14.52 12.00
CA GLU A 189 20.13 13.65 11.32
C GLU A 189 19.41 14.37 10.16
N SER A 190 19.55 15.69 10.08
CA SER A 190 19.15 16.48 8.92
C SER A 190 20.23 16.43 7.85
N HIS A 191 19.95 15.81 6.70
CA HIS A 191 20.76 16.05 5.50
C HIS A 191 20.68 17.54 5.14
N PRO A 192 21.81 18.27 5.07
CA PRO A 192 21.77 19.62 4.53
C PRO A 192 21.42 19.50 3.04
N GLU A 193 20.39 20.22 2.59
CA GLU A 193 20.15 20.47 1.18
C GLU A 193 21.48 20.89 0.50
N PRO A 194 21.77 20.45 -0.73
CA PRO A 194 22.88 21.03 -1.48
C PRO A 194 22.52 22.48 -1.81
N ARG A 195 23.16 23.43 -1.10
CA ARG A 195 23.21 24.83 -1.49
C ARG A 195 23.69 24.91 -2.94
N GLY A 196 22.78 25.27 -3.85
CA GLY A 196 23.14 25.63 -5.21
C GLY A 196 24.15 26.78 -5.23
N PRO A 197 25.04 26.86 -6.23
CA PRO A 197 26.09 27.86 -6.25
C PRO A 197 25.50 29.28 -6.37
N GLU A 198 25.93 30.18 -5.48
CA GLU A 198 25.69 31.61 -5.63
C GLU A 198 26.26 32.14 -6.96
N PRO A 199 25.53 32.96 -7.72
CA PRO A 199 26.02 33.49 -8.98
C PRO A 199 27.03 34.61 -8.74
N ARG A 200 28.32 34.26 -8.73
CA ARG A 200 29.40 35.25 -8.86
C ARG A 200 29.72 35.48 -10.34
N GLY A 201 29.41 36.68 -10.83
CA GLY A 201 30.17 37.30 -11.92
C GLY A 201 29.41 37.69 -13.18
N LEU A 202 28.45 38.63 -13.10
CA LEU A 202 28.03 39.38 -14.29
C LEU A 202 28.98 40.58 -14.51
N ARG A 203 30.10 40.35 -15.21
CA ARG A 203 30.93 41.45 -15.74
C ARG A 203 30.43 41.88 -17.12
N ARG A 204 29.81 43.06 -17.12
CA ARG A 204 29.64 44.07 -18.18
C ARG A 204 30.14 43.67 -19.58
N ARG A 205 29.20 43.58 -20.53
CA ARG A 205 29.45 44.00 -21.92
C ARG A 205 28.47 45.08 -22.35
N ARG A 206 29.04 46.04 -23.08
CA ARG A 206 28.55 47.37 -23.42
C ARG A 206 27.29 47.36 -24.28
N ALA A 207 26.57 48.47 -24.14
CA ALA A 207 25.41 48.89 -24.89
C ALA A 207 25.64 48.93 -26.42
N VAL A 208 24.62 48.48 -27.16
CA VAL A 208 24.28 49.02 -28.48
C VAL A 208 22.82 49.45 -28.40
N ARG A 209 22.60 50.77 -28.34
CA ARG A 209 21.29 51.40 -28.55
C ARG A 209 20.99 51.38 -30.05
N ARG A 210 19.83 50.85 -30.46
CA ARG A 210 19.11 51.31 -31.66
C ARG A 210 17.61 51.39 -31.38
N ARG A 211 17.01 52.39 -32.00
CA ARG A 211 15.72 53.05 -31.72
C ARG A 211 14.47 52.19 -31.99
N MET A 212 13.49 52.40 -31.10
CA MET A 212 12.04 52.60 -31.27
C MET A 212 11.26 51.87 -32.36
N ALA A 213 10.21 51.14 -31.94
CA ALA A 213 8.81 51.41 -32.32
C ALA A 213 7.85 50.75 -31.31
N ALA A 214 6.79 51.48 -30.94
CA ALA A 214 5.69 51.01 -30.09
C ALA A 214 4.61 50.32 -30.95
N GLY A 215 4.02 49.22 -30.47
CA GLY A 215 2.91 48.49 -31.08
C GLY A 215 2.53 47.27 -30.22
N PRO A 216 1.25 46.83 -30.19
CA PRO A 216 0.60 46.30 -29.00
C PRO A 216 0.86 44.82 -28.69
N LEU A 217 0.63 44.49 -27.42
CA LEU A 217 0.63 43.18 -26.77
C LEU A 217 0.12 42.03 -27.66
N GLY A 218 1.01 41.11 -28.01
CA GLY A 218 0.69 39.83 -28.65
C GLY A 218 1.58 38.74 -28.07
N GLY A 219 0.97 37.71 -27.49
CA GLY A 219 1.66 36.64 -26.74
C GLY A 219 2.72 35.91 -27.56
N ILE A 220 3.89 35.72 -26.95
CA ILE A 220 4.95 34.87 -27.49
C ILE A 220 4.50 33.41 -27.30
N HIS A 221 4.09 32.76 -28.39
CA HIS A 221 4.05 31.31 -28.49
C HIS A 221 5.48 30.80 -28.67
N LEU A 222 6.04 30.21 -27.61
CA LEU A 222 7.21 29.34 -27.74
C LEU A 222 6.75 28.08 -28.47
N ARG A 223 7.10 27.96 -29.76
CA ARG A 223 7.02 26.69 -30.49
C ARG A 223 8.02 25.72 -29.87
N GLY A 224 7.57 24.95 -28.89
CA GLY A 224 8.21 23.68 -28.54
C GLY A 224 8.13 22.77 -29.76
N ASN A 225 9.25 22.13 -30.10
CA ASN A 225 9.26 21.08 -31.10
C ASN A 225 8.22 20.03 -30.68
N ALA A 226 7.12 19.94 -31.43
CA ALA A 226 6.21 18.83 -31.32
C ALA A 226 7.00 17.57 -31.63
N VAL A 227 7.24 16.75 -30.61
CA VAL A 227 7.52 15.33 -30.81
C VAL A 227 6.38 14.83 -31.67
N ARG A 228 6.66 14.43 -32.92
CA ARG A 228 5.68 13.78 -33.78
C ARG A 228 5.08 12.63 -32.97
N GLY A 229 3.78 12.68 -32.71
CA GLY A 229 3.07 11.60 -32.05
C GLY A 229 3.27 10.33 -32.85
N LEU A 230 4.11 9.42 -32.35
CA LEU A 230 4.08 8.03 -32.78
C LEU A 230 2.66 7.53 -32.48
N PRO A 231 2.04 6.74 -33.38
CA PRO A 231 0.76 6.12 -33.07
C PRO A 231 0.97 5.19 -31.89
N VAL A 232 0.58 5.64 -30.69
CA VAL A 232 0.69 4.86 -29.47
C VAL A 232 -0.27 3.69 -29.63
N ARG A 233 0.26 2.47 -29.78
CA ARG A 233 -0.56 1.27 -29.65
C ARG A 233 -1.16 1.28 -28.24
N ARG A 234 -2.48 1.30 -28.16
CA ARG A 234 -3.22 1.24 -26.90
C ARG A 234 -2.81 -0.03 -26.15
N LEU A 235 -2.26 0.12 -24.95
CA LEU A 235 -1.79 -0.99 -24.13
C LEU A 235 -3.00 -1.84 -23.68
N ARG A 236 -3.12 -3.04 -24.24
CA ARG A 236 -4.28 -3.93 -24.07
C ARG A 236 -3.83 -5.39 -24.25
N GLY A 237 -4.48 -6.32 -23.57
CA GLY A 237 -4.21 -7.76 -23.69
C GLY A 237 -3.51 -8.36 -22.47
N CYS A 238 -2.96 -9.57 -22.63
CA CYS A 238 -2.22 -10.29 -21.61
C CYS A 238 -0.73 -10.07 -21.78
N GLY A 239 -0.09 -9.44 -20.81
CA GLY A 239 1.36 -9.33 -20.73
C GLY A 239 1.96 -10.26 -19.71
N THR A 240 3.12 -10.82 -19.99
CA THR A 240 3.83 -11.68 -19.02
C THR A 240 4.87 -10.88 -18.24
N ALA A 241 4.74 -10.86 -16.91
CA ALA A 241 5.82 -10.45 -16.01
C ALA A 241 6.89 -11.54 -15.99
N LEU A 242 7.82 -11.48 -16.95
CA LEU A 242 8.83 -12.52 -17.16
C LEU A 242 9.67 -12.73 -15.91
N VAL A 243 9.87 -14.00 -15.56
CA VAL A 243 10.92 -14.40 -14.62
C VAL A 243 12.31 -14.13 -15.20
N THR A 244 13.31 -14.04 -14.34
CA THR A 244 14.72 -14.07 -14.74
C THR A 244 15.30 -15.46 -14.42
N PRO A 245 15.60 -16.31 -15.42
CA PRO A 245 16.24 -17.60 -15.20
C PRO A 245 17.67 -17.42 -14.67
N PHE A 246 18.08 -18.26 -13.72
CA PHE A 246 19.44 -18.31 -13.20
C PHE A 246 20.03 -19.72 -13.34
N THR A 247 21.34 -19.78 -13.53
CA THR A 247 22.13 -21.02 -13.46
C THR A 247 22.38 -21.42 -12.00
N ASP A 248 22.96 -22.61 -11.75
CA ASP A 248 23.33 -23.05 -10.39
C ASP A 248 24.41 -22.16 -9.74
N ARG A 249 25.06 -21.31 -10.54
CA ARG A 249 26.07 -20.34 -10.10
C ARG A 249 25.47 -18.95 -9.85
N GLU A 250 24.14 -18.85 -9.82
CA GLU A 250 23.39 -17.59 -9.66
C GLU A 250 23.63 -16.56 -10.78
N GLU A 251 24.22 -16.97 -11.91
CA GLU A 251 24.37 -16.14 -13.11
C GLU A 251 23.07 -16.16 -13.93
N VAL A 252 22.72 -15.05 -14.59
CA VAL A 252 21.55 -15.01 -15.49
C VAL A 252 21.73 -16.03 -16.61
N ASP A 253 20.76 -16.92 -16.77
CA ASP A 253 20.72 -17.92 -17.84
C ASP A 253 20.06 -17.32 -19.09
N PHE A 254 20.87 -16.61 -19.90
CA PHE A 254 20.43 -15.94 -21.11
C PHE A 254 19.83 -16.91 -22.16
N PRO A 255 20.41 -18.09 -22.44
CA PRO A 255 19.78 -19.07 -23.33
C PRO A 255 18.37 -19.49 -22.88
N ALA A 256 18.18 -19.79 -21.59
CA ALA A 256 16.86 -20.13 -21.06
C ALA A 256 15.87 -18.95 -21.17
N LEU A 257 16.34 -17.72 -20.92
CA LEU A 257 15.51 -16.53 -21.09
C LEU A 257 15.06 -16.32 -22.53
N ALA A 258 15.95 -16.48 -23.51
CA ALA A 258 15.58 -16.37 -24.93
C ALA A 258 14.53 -17.40 -25.32
N ALA A 259 14.69 -18.66 -24.88
CA ALA A 259 13.72 -19.72 -25.11
C ALA A 259 12.35 -19.43 -24.44
N LEU A 260 12.34 -18.86 -23.23
CA LEU A 260 11.10 -18.41 -22.59
C LEU A 260 10.41 -17.31 -23.39
N VAL A 261 11.17 -16.32 -23.91
CA VAL A 261 10.60 -15.25 -24.74
C VAL A 261 9.93 -15.82 -25.99
N ASP A 262 10.61 -16.71 -26.71
CA ASP A 262 10.04 -17.36 -27.90
C ASP A 262 8.76 -18.11 -27.56
N TRP A 263 8.79 -18.95 -26.53
CA TRP A 263 7.63 -19.74 -26.12
C TRP A 263 6.44 -18.86 -25.70
N GLN A 264 6.66 -17.78 -24.96
CA GLN A 264 5.59 -16.86 -24.57
C GLN A 264 4.93 -16.21 -25.79
N ILE A 265 5.73 -15.82 -26.79
CA ILE A 265 5.23 -15.22 -28.03
C ILE A 265 4.45 -16.26 -28.86
N GLU A 266 4.99 -17.47 -29.00
CA GLU A 266 4.36 -18.57 -29.76
C GLU A 266 3.00 -18.96 -29.18
N GLU A 267 2.86 -18.93 -27.85
CA GLU A 267 1.60 -19.23 -27.15
C GLU A 267 0.63 -18.03 -27.11
N GLY A 268 0.98 -16.92 -27.76
CA GLY A 268 0.08 -15.80 -28.02
C GLY A 268 -0.08 -14.82 -26.85
N ILE A 269 1.00 -14.56 -26.12
CA ILE A 269 1.10 -13.42 -25.19
C ILE A 269 1.22 -12.11 -25.97
N ASP A 270 0.53 -11.06 -25.52
CA ASP A 270 0.41 -9.82 -26.26
C ASP A 270 1.60 -8.87 -26.05
N PHE A 271 2.30 -8.97 -24.91
CA PHE A 271 3.50 -8.18 -24.60
C PHE A 271 4.33 -8.76 -23.45
N LEU A 272 5.60 -8.38 -23.37
CA LEU A 272 6.55 -8.93 -22.38
C LEU A 272 7.02 -7.86 -21.41
N VAL A 273 7.15 -8.22 -20.13
CA VAL A 273 7.57 -7.29 -19.07
C VAL A 273 8.81 -7.84 -18.34
N PRO A 274 10.02 -7.65 -18.90
CA PRO A 274 11.27 -7.98 -18.21
C PRO A 274 11.62 -6.98 -17.11
N CYS A 275 12.53 -7.38 -16.20
CA CYS A 275 13.00 -6.53 -15.10
C CYS A 275 11.88 -5.96 -14.21
N GLY A 276 10.76 -6.68 -14.08
CA GLY A 276 9.71 -6.40 -13.09
C GLY A 276 10.03 -7.04 -11.72
N SER A 277 9.05 -7.02 -10.81
CA SER A 277 9.16 -7.71 -9.51
C SER A 277 9.36 -9.23 -9.68
N THR A 278 8.63 -9.85 -10.62
CA THR A 278 8.75 -11.28 -10.96
C THR A 278 10.10 -11.60 -11.61
N GLY A 279 10.70 -10.64 -12.31
CA GLY A 279 12.04 -10.76 -12.88
C GLY A 279 13.17 -10.47 -11.89
N GLU A 280 12.89 -10.40 -10.58
CA GLU A 280 13.90 -10.21 -9.51
C GLU A 280 14.78 -8.97 -9.71
N ALA A 281 14.24 -7.88 -10.25
CA ALA A 281 15.02 -6.69 -10.61
C ALA A 281 15.85 -6.08 -9.47
N GLN A 282 15.46 -6.32 -8.21
CA GLN A 282 16.14 -5.83 -7.00
C GLN A 282 17.47 -6.55 -6.71
N THR A 283 17.67 -7.76 -7.24
CA THR A 283 18.90 -8.56 -7.06
C THR A 283 19.75 -8.61 -8.34
N LEU A 284 19.37 -7.84 -9.38
CA LEU A 284 20.14 -7.64 -10.59
C LEU A 284 20.97 -6.35 -10.51
N ASN A 285 22.23 -6.43 -10.92
CA ASN A 285 23.05 -5.23 -11.12
C ASN A 285 22.68 -4.51 -12.43
N GLU A 286 23.19 -3.29 -12.60
CA GLU A 286 22.86 -2.42 -13.74
C GLU A 286 23.20 -3.06 -15.10
N THR A 287 24.35 -3.72 -15.21
CA THR A 287 24.80 -4.41 -16.43
C THR A 287 23.91 -5.61 -16.77
N GLU A 288 23.50 -6.37 -15.75
CA GLU A 288 22.59 -7.50 -15.93
C GLU A 288 21.23 -7.04 -16.41
N ARG A 289 20.68 -5.97 -15.83
CA ARG A 289 19.39 -5.41 -16.27
C ARG A 289 19.43 -4.97 -17.73
N GLU A 290 20.51 -4.30 -18.16
CA GLU A 290 20.66 -3.92 -19.57
C GLU A 290 20.74 -5.11 -20.50
N ARG A 291 21.59 -6.09 -20.18
CA ARG A 291 21.76 -7.28 -21.02
C ARG A 291 20.48 -8.09 -21.10
N LEU A 292 19.76 -8.19 -19.99
CA LEU A 292 18.49 -8.90 -19.92
C LEU A 292 17.45 -8.25 -20.82
N VAL A 293 17.25 -6.93 -20.70
CA VAL A 293 16.27 -6.20 -21.53
C VAL A 293 16.69 -6.20 -23.00
N ALA A 294 17.98 -6.04 -23.29
CA ALA A 294 18.51 -6.12 -24.66
C ALA A 294 18.23 -7.49 -25.30
N LEU A 295 18.47 -8.58 -24.57
CA LEU A 295 18.15 -9.93 -25.04
C LEU A 295 16.66 -10.11 -25.29
N VAL A 296 15.80 -9.63 -24.39
CA VAL A 296 14.34 -9.76 -24.55
C VAL A 296 13.85 -8.96 -25.76
N LEU A 297 14.41 -7.77 -26.02
CA LEU A 297 14.14 -6.99 -27.23
C LEU A 297 14.62 -7.70 -28.50
N GLU A 298 15.85 -8.22 -28.49
CA GLU A 298 16.44 -8.97 -29.60
C GLU A 298 15.63 -10.21 -29.92
N ALA A 299 15.34 -11.03 -28.91
CA ALA A 299 14.53 -12.22 -29.03
C ALA A 299 13.13 -11.84 -29.51
N ALA A 300 12.42 -10.89 -28.88
CA ALA A 300 11.09 -10.49 -29.33
C ALA A 300 11.06 -10.02 -30.79
N ALA A 301 12.13 -9.38 -31.28
CA ALA A 301 12.32 -8.98 -32.67
C ALA A 301 11.12 -8.22 -33.26
N GLY A 302 10.42 -7.44 -32.43
CA GLY A 302 9.23 -6.68 -32.80
C GLY A 302 7.95 -7.51 -33.00
N ARG A 303 7.95 -8.82 -32.71
CA ARG A 303 6.75 -9.69 -32.78
C ARG A 303 5.69 -9.26 -31.77
N VAL A 304 6.13 -8.87 -30.57
CA VAL A 304 5.31 -8.29 -29.50
C VAL A 304 6.09 -7.15 -28.84
N PRO A 305 5.43 -6.13 -28.28
CA PRO A 305 6.12 -5.05 -27.59
C PRO A 305 6.72 -5.50 -26.25
N VAL A 306 7.80 -4.83 -25.86
CA VAL A 306 8.53 -5.07 -24.61
C VAL A 306 8.41 -3.86 -23.68
N MET A 307 7.89 -4.08 -22.49
CA MET A 307 7.75 -3.10 -21.42
C MET A 307 8.83 -3.30 -20.36
N ALA A 308 9.90 -2.51 -20.42
CA ALA A 308 11.03 -2.65 -19.51
C ALA A 308 10.75 -2.05 -18.13
N GLY A 309 11.05 -2.81 -17.06
CA GLY A 309 10.97 -2.29 -15.70
C GLY A 309 12.09 -1.29 -15.38
N ALA A 310 11.72 -0.10 -14.88
CA ALA A 310 12.64 0.95 -14.46
C ALA A 310 12.23 1.53 -13.09
N THR A 311 11.85 0.65 -12.16
CA THR A 311 11.37 1.04 -10.83
C THR A 311 12.53 1.36 -9.88
N SER A 312 12.42 2.45 -9.12
CA SER A 312 13.31 2.74 -7.98
C SER A 312 12.60 3.62 -6.95
N ASN A 313 12.98 3.47 -5.67
CA ASN A 313 12.53 4.39 -4.63
C ASN A 313 13.34 5.70 -4.55
N ASN A 314 14.37 5.84 -5.39
CA ASN A 314 15.14 7.05 -5.60
C ASN A 314 14.82 7.64 -6.97
N THR A 315 14.24 8.84 -7.02
CA THR A 315 13.82 9.49 -8.27
C THR A 315 14.96 9.69 -9.26
N ALA A 316 16.16 10.07 -8.80
CA ALA A 316 17.30 10.27 -9.69
C ALA A 316 17.73 8.95 -10.35
N HIS A 317 17.73 7.86 -9.58
CA HIS A 317 18.01 6.53 -10.11
C HIS A 317 16.91 6.03 -11.06
N ALA A 318 15.62 6.21 -10.71
CA ALA A 318 14.51 5.86 -11.60
C ALA A 318 14.60 6.58 -12.95
N VAL A 319 14.93 7.88 -12.94
CA VAL A 319 15.15 8.68 -14.15
C VAL A 319 16.33 8.16 -14.99
N ALA A 320 17.44 7.81 -14.34
CA ALA A 320 18.62 7.27 -15.03
C ALA A 320 18.31 5.91 -15.69
N GLU A 321 17.66 5.00 -14.95
CA GLU A 321 17.24 3.69 -15.43
C GLU A 321 16.23 3.81 -16.59
N THR A 322 15.27 4.72 -16.45
CA THR A 322 14.27 4.99 -17.49
C THR A 322 14.93 5.43 -18.80
N ARG A 323 15.87 6.37 -18.74
CA ARG A 323 16.63 6.79 -19.93
C ARG A 323 17.46 5.66 -20.52
N ARG A 324 18.01 4.78 -19.68
CA ARG A 324 18.78 3.61 -20.09
C ARG A 324 17.90 2.62 -20.86
N MET A 325 16.75 2.24 -20.31
CA MET A 325 15.78 1.37 -20.99
C MET A 325 15.24 1.97 -22.29
N CYS A 326 14.98 3.28 -22.32
CA CYS A 326 14.60 3.99 -23.54
C CYS A 326 15.69 3.92 -24.62
N ARG A 327 16.97 4.06 -24.26
CA ARG A 327 18.09 3.96 -25.22
C ARG A 327 18.26 2.56 -25.80
N LEU A 328 17.92 1.53 -25.04
CA LEU A 328 17.93 0.14 -25.53
C LEU A 328 16.83 -0.13 -26.56
N GLY A 329 15.80 0.72 -26.62
CA GLY A 329 14.67 0.56 -27.53
C GLY A 329 13.44 -0.10 -26.92
N ALA A 330 13.27 -0.04 -25.59
CA ALA A 330 12.05 -0.50 -24.94
C ALA A 330 10.81 0.24 -25.50
N ASP A 331 9.76 -0.51 -25.84
CA ASP A 331 8.50 0.05 -26.37
C ASP A 331 7.72 0.80 -25.29
N TYR A 332 7.84 0.33 -24.04
CA TYR A 332 7.19 0.93 -22.88
C TYR A 332 8.09 0.84 -21.64
N ILE A 333 7.83 1.70 -20.66
CA ILE A 333 8.46 1.67 -19.34
C ILE A 333 7.43 1.28 -18.28
N LEU A 334 7.76 0.31 -17.42
CA LEU A 334 7.00 0.05 -16.19
C LEU A 334 7.72 0.66 -14.99
N SER A 335 7.05 1.55 -14.26
CA SER A 335 7.61 2.18 -13.06
C SER A 335 6.66 2.08 -11.89
N ALA A 336 7.07 1.40 -10.81
CA ALA A 336 6.26 1.24 -9.61
C ALA A 336 6.40 2.41 -8.64
N THR A 337 5.44 2.53 -7.72
CA THR A 337 5.56 3.45 -6.59
C THR A 337 6.86 3.18 -5.79
N PRO A 338 7.61 4.21 -5.36
CA PRO A 338 8.72 4.08 -4.45
C PRO A 338 8.41 3.20 -3.23
N TYR A 339 9.21 2.15 -3.06
CA TYR A 339 9.12 1.20 -1.95
C TYR A 339 9.96 1.67 -0.74
N TYR A 340 9.64 1.14 0.44
CA TYR A 340 10.32 1.38 1.73
C TYR A 340 10.16 2.79 2.31
N ASN A 341 10.49 3.84 1.56
CA ASN A 341 10.53 5.22 2.06
C ASN A 341 9.17 5.96 2.11
N LYS A 342 8.09 5.32 1.62
CA LYS A 342 6.68 5.75 1.78
C LYS A 342 6.43 7.25 1.51
N PRO A 343 6.71 7.75 0.29
CA PRO A 343 6.47 9.14 -0.03
C PRO A 343 4.97 9.52 0.08
N THR A 344 4.71 10.80 0.29
CA THR A 344 3.35 11.36 0.23
C THR A 344 2.78 11.26 -1.19
N GLN A 345 1.47 11.44 -1.36
CA GLN A 345 0.85 11.44 -2.70
C GLN A 345 1.43 12.50 -3.63
N GLU A 346 1.79 13.67 -3.09
CA GLU A 346 2.47 14.72 -3.85
C GLU A 346 3.89 14.27 -4.26
N GLY A 347 4.62 13.62 -3.35
CA GLY A 347 5.92 13.02 -3.64
C GLY A 347 5.85 11.97 -4.75
N LEU A 348 4.84 11.09 -4.70
CA LEU A 348 4.57 10.10 -5.75
C LEU A 348 4.35 10.77 -7.11
N CYS A 349 3.51 11.80 -7.15
CA CYS A 349 3.25 12.50 -8.41
C CYS A 349 4.50 13.15 -8.98
N ARG A 350 5.29 13.84 -8.15
CA ARG A 350 6.55 14.48 -8.61
C ARG A 350 7.56 13.45 -9.09
N HIS A 351 7.65 12.31 -8.40
CA HIS A 351 8.49 11.20 -8.82
C HIS A 351 8.09 10.69 -10.20
N PHE A 352 6.81 10.40 -10.42
CA PHE A 352 6.33 9.89 -11.70
C PHE A 352 6.39 10.91 -12.83
N VAL A 353 6.14 12.20 -12.57
CA VAL A 353 6.35 13.26 -13.56
C VAL A 353 7.81 13.31 -13.99
N ALA A 354 8.76 13.28 -13.04
CA ALA A 354 10.19 13.28 -13.38
C ALA A 354 10.60 12.05 -14.22
N VAL A 355 10.05 10.87 -13.92
CA VAL A 355 10.23 9.66 -14.73
C VAL A 355 9.65 9.83 -16.13
N ALA A 356 8.41 10.33 -16.23
CA ALA A 356 7.71 10.50 -17.50
C ALA A 356 8.33 11.57 -18.41
N ASP A 357 8.85 12.66 -17.83
CA ASP A 357 9.58 13.73 -18.53
C ASP A 357 10.93 13.23 -19.09
N ALA A 358 11.55 12.24 -18.43
CA ALA A 358 12.83 11.69 -18.84
C ALA A 358 12.72 10.57 -19.88
N ALA A 359 11.54 9.96 -20.02
CA ALA A 359 11.30 8.83 -20.91
C ALA A 359 11.02 9.29 -22.35
N THR A 360 11.66 8.66 -23.32
CA THR A 360 11.28 8.80 -24.75
C THR A 360 10.29 7.75 -25.19
N ALA A 361 10.08 6.71 -24.38
CA ALA A 361 9.03 5.70 -24.53
C ALA A 361 7.86 6.01 -23.58
N PRO A 362 6.63 5.56 -23.89
CA PRO A 362 5.48 5.73 -23.01
C PRO A 362 5.61 4.96 -21.69
N VAL A 363 5.09 5.54 -20.61
CA VAL A 363 5.22 5.05 -19.24
C VAL A 363 3.90 4.48 -18.73
N CYS A 364 3.96 3.25 -18.23
CA CYS A 364 2.92 2.60 -17.45
C CYS A 364 3.29 2.68 -15.96
N LEU A 365 2.40 3.28 -15.17
CA LEU A 365 2.54 3.34 -13.71
C LEU A 365 2.31 1.94 -13.12
N TYR A 366 2.88 1.66 -11.95
CA TYR A 366 2.62 0.41 -11.24
C TYR A 366 2.33 0.66 -9.75
N ASN A 367 1.10 0.38 -9.35
CA ASN A 367 0.66 0.48 -7.97
C ASN A 367 0.58 -0.90 -7.33
N VAL A 368 1.37 -1.15 -6.28
CA VAL A 368 1.46 -2.44 -5.57
C VAL A 368 1.71 -2.23 -4.08
N PRO A 369 0.73 -1.67 -3.34
CA PRO A 369 0.90 -1.30 -1.93
C PRO A 369 1.34 -2.46 -1.03
N GLY A 370 0.98 -3.70 -1.37
CA GLY A 370 1.45 -4.89 -0.63
C GLY A 370 2.97 -5.08 -0.63
N ARG A 371 3.69 -4.52 -1.62
CA ARG A 371 5.15 -4.56 -1.71
C ARG A 371 5.82 -3.23 -1.41
N THR A 372 5.16 -2.11 -1.69
CA THR A 372 5.76 -0.78 -1.57
C THR A 372 5.40 -0.09 -0.26
N ALA A 373 4.39 -0.60 0.43
CA ALA A 373 3.79 -0.05 1.64
C ALA A 373 3.22 1.38 1.48
N VAL A 374 2.99 1.79 0.23
CA VAL A 374 2.31 3.04 -0.14
C VAL A 374 1.36 2.76 -1.30
N ASN A 375 0.14 3.27 -1.20
CA ASN A 375 -0.86 3.19 -2.26
C ASN A 375 -0.86 4.47 -3.10
N LEU A 376 -0.80 4.37 -4.42
CA LEU A 376 -1.11 5.48 -5.31
C LEU A 376 -2.63 5.61 -5.40
N LYS A 377 -3.19 6.65 -4.79
CA LYS A 377 -4.65 6.82 -4.72
C LYS A 377 -5.23 7.22 -6.10
N PRO A 378 -6.53 6.95 -6.37
CA PRO A 378 -7.17 7.28 -7.65
C PRO A 378 -6.94 8.72 -8.11
N ALA A 379 -7.11 9.70 -7.21
CA ALA A 379 -6.92 11.11 -7.54
C ALA A 379 -5.49 11.43 -8.02
N ALA A 380 -4.48 10.78 -7.45
CA ALA A 380 -3.09 10.96 -7.86
C ALA A 380 -2.81 10.24 -9.20
N ALA A 381 -3.31 9.01 -9.37
CA ALA A 381 -3.21 8.27 -10.62
C ALA A 381 -3.87 9.03 -11.79
N LEU A 382 -5.07 9.58 -11.59
CA LEU A 382 -5.80 10.38 -12.59
C LEU A 382 -5.09 11.70 -12.91
N ARG A 383 -4.46 12.34 -11.91
CA ARG A 383 -3.62 13.52 -12.14
C ARG A 383 -2.38 13.19 -12.97
N LEU A 384 -1.82 11.99 -12.82
CA LEU A 384 -0.71 11.53 -13.64
C LEU A 384 -1.16 11.10 -15.04
N ALA A 385 -2.39 10.59 -15.18
CA ALA A 385 -2.98 10.22 -16.46
C ALA A 385 -3.15 11.40 -17.43
N SER A 386 -3.10 12.66 -16.94
CA SER A 386 -3.09 13.84 -17.82
C SER A 386 -1.71 14.15 -18.43
N HIS A 387 -0.65 13.47 -17.98
CA HIS A 387 0.68 13.63 -18.56
C HIS A 387 0.76 12.90 -19.92
N PRO A 388 1.22 13.56 -21.01
CA PRO A 388 1.12 13.01 -22.36
C PRO A 388 1.92 11.72 -22.57
N ASN A 389 2.94 11.49 -21.75
CA ASN A 389 3.77 10.29 -21.81
C ASN A 389 3.36 9.18 -20.82
N VAL A 390 2.32 9.39 -20.01
CA VAL A 390 1.80 8.38 -19.08
C VAL A 390 0.55 7.76 -19.71
N ILE A 391 0.64 6.48 -20.07
CA ILE A 391 -0.37 5.81 -20.91
C ILE A 391 -1.20 4.77 -20.17
N GLY A 392 -0.91 4.50 -18.90
CA GLY A 392 -1.69 3.55 -18.13
C GLY A 392 -1.15 3.26 -16.76
N ILE A 393 -1.83 2.34 -16.09
CA ILE A 393 -1.47 1.82 -14.77
C ILE A 393 -1.68 0.31 -14.70
N LYS A 394 -0.68 -0.39 -14.18
CA LYS A 394 -0.80 -1.72 -13.59
C LYS A 394 -1.29 -1.55 -12.14
N GLU A 395 -2.53 -1.93 -11.87
CA GLU A 395 -3.12 -1.87 -10.53
C GLU A 395 -3.09 -3.25 -9.86
N ALA A 396 -2.22 -3.41 -8.87
CA ALA A 396 -2.06 -4.61 -8.04
C ALA A 396 -2.34 -4.29 -6.55
N SER A 397 -3.36 -3.46 -6.31
CA SER A 397 -3.79 -3.10 -4.96
C SER A 397 -4.76 -4.12 -4.35
N GLY A 398 -5.34 -5.00 -5.16
CA GLY A 398 -6.48 -5.84 -4.78
C GLY A 398 -7.79 -5.08 -4.51
N ASP A 399 -7.80 -3.74 -4.63
CA ASP A 399 -8.96 -2.90 -4.33
C ASP A 399 -9.75 -2.59 -5.61
N LEU A 400 -10.74 -3.46 -5.90
CA LEU A 400 -11.62 -3.31 -7.05
C LEU A 400 -12.37 -1.97 -7.04
N LYS A 401 -12.70 -1.40 -5.86
CA LYS A 401 -13.39 -0.12 -5.78
C LYS A 401 -12.49 1.01 -6.27
N GLN A 402 -11.24 1.05 -5.83
CA GLN A 402 -10.25 2.02 -6.33
C GLN A 402 -10.03 1.85 -7.83
N ILE A 403 -9.93 0.61 -8.33
CA ILE A 403 -9.79 0.35 -9.77
C ILE A 403 -11.00 0.89 -10.55
N MET A 404 -12.22 0.66 -10.07
CA MET A 404 -13.44 1.19 -10.69
C MET A 404 -13.51 2.73 -10.65
N GLU A 405 -13.00 3.38 -9.59
CA GLU A 405 -12.89 4.84 -9.53
C GLU A 405 -11.94 5.37 -10.61
N ILE A 406 -10.79 4.71 -10.83
CA ILE A 406 -9.87 5.06 -11.93
C ILE A 406 -10.54 4.80 -13.29
N LEU A 407 -11.16 3.65 -13.49
CA LEU A 407 -11.84 3.29 -14.73
C LEU A 407 -12.94 4.29 -15.12
N ARG A 408 -13.65 4.84 -14.13
CA ARG A 408 -14.74 5.81 -14.35
C ARG A 408 -14.23 7.17 -14.85
N GLU A 409 -13.10 7.63 -14.33
CA GLU A 409 -12.62 9.01 -14.51
C GLU A 409 -11.42 9.13 -15.47
N ARG A 410 -10.84 8.01 -15.90
CA ARG A 410 -9.64 8.00 -16.75
C ARG A 410 -9.88 8.65 -18.12
N PRO A 411 -8.85 9.28 -18.71
CA PRO A 411 -8.84 9.57 -20.14
C PRO A 411 -8.99 8.29 -20.99
N ALA A 412 -9.62 8.40 -22.17
CA ALA A 412 -9.91 7.24 -23.03
C ALA A 412 -8.67 6.40 -23.42
N GLU A 413 -7.53 7.08 -23.59
CA GLU A 413 -6.25 6.47 -23.98
C GLU A 413 -5.44 5.91 -22.79
N PHE A 414 -5.90 6.11 -21.54
CA PHE A 414 -5.19 5.65 -20.36
C PHE A 414 -5.60 4.20 -20.02
N ALA A 415 -4.69 3.26 -20.21
CA ALA A 415 -4.92 1.84 -19.94
C ALA A 415 -4.98 1.52 -18.45
N VAL A 416 -5.87 0.63 -18.05
CA VAL A 416 -5.94 0.08 -16.69
C VAL A 416 -5.80 -1.43 -16.79
N LEU A 417 -4.66 -1.93 -16.36
CA LEU A 417 -4.32 -3.36 -16.39
C LEU A 417 -4.40 -3.93 -14.98
N SER A 418 -5.00 -5.11 -14.84
CA SER A 418 -4.89 -5.86 -13.60
C SER A 418 -3.43 -6.23 -13.36
N GLY A 419 -2.96 -6.07 -12.14
CA GLY A 419 -1.67 -6.60 -11.70
C GLY A 419 -1.76 -7.87 -10.87
N ASP A 420 -2.99 -8.30 -10.56
CA ASP A 420 -3.30 -9.53 -9.83
C ASP A 420 -4.04 -10.51 -10.77
N ASP A 421 -3.53 -11.74 -10.92
CA ASP A 421 -4.10 -12.74 -11.84
C ASP A 421 -5.54 -13.12 -11.47
N TRP A 422 -5.79 -13.38 -10.18
CA TRP A 422 -7.11 -13.75 -9.67
C TRP A 422 -8.16 -12.64 -9.82
N LEU A 423 -7.73 -11.38 -9.93
CA LEU A 423 -8.63 -10.23 -10.05
C LEU A 423 -8.91 -9.84 -11.51
N ALA A 424 -8.20 -10.44 -12.48
CA ALA A 424 -8.30 -10.11 -13.90
C ALA A 424 -9.74 -10.17 -14.44
N LEU A 425 -10.50 -11.20 -14.04
CA LEU A 425 -11.90 -11.35 -14.45
C LEU A 425 -12.75 -10.15 -14.06
N ALA A 426 -12.64 -9.70 -12.81
CA ALA A 426 -13.44 -8.58 -12.30
C ALA A 426 -13.00 -7.25 -12.92
N VAL A 427 -11.68 -7.03 -13.04
CA VAL A 427 -11.13 -5.78 -13.59
C VAL A 427 -11.49 -5.61 -15.05
N ILE A 428 -11.30 -6.64 -15.88
CA ILE A 428 -11.59 -6.55 -17.32
C ILE A 428 -13.10 -6.47 -17.54
N ALA A 429 -13.93 -7.23 -16.81
CA ALA A 429 -15.38 -7.10 -16.88
C ALA A 429 -15.89 -5.71 -16.46
N ALA A 430 -15.18 -5.02 -15.56
CA ALA A 430 -15.47 -3.63 -15.18
C ALA A 430 -14.96 -2.58 -16.19
N GLY A 431 -14.29 -3.00 -17.26
CA GLY A 431 -13.78 -2.14 -18.32
C GLY A 431 -12.25 -1.96 -18.36
N GLY A 432 -11.49 -2.75 -17.59
CA GLY A 432 -10.04 -2.83 -17.70
C GLY A 432 -9.57 -3.36 -19.06
N ASP A 433 -8.34 -3.02 -19.44
CA ASP A 433 -7.81 -3.31 -20.78
C ASP A 433 -6.99 -4.60 -20.85
N GLY A 434 -6.72 -5.25 -19.72
CA GLY A 434 -5.91 -6.45 -19.72
C GLY A 434 -5.31 -6.79 -18.37
N LEU A 435 -4.21 -7.55 -18.44
CA LEU A 435 -3.54 -8.16 -17.31
C LEU A 435 -2.04 -8.17 -17.53
N ILE A 436 -1.25 -7.87 -16.50
CA ILE A 436 0.18 -8.20 -16.44
C ILE A 436 0.34 -9.35 -15.44
N SER A 437 0.49 -10.55 -15.99
CA SER A 437 0.32 -11.83 -15.32
C SER A 437 1.61 -12.42 -14.77
N VAL A 438 1.50 -13.14 -13.65
CA VAL A 438 2.54 -14.06 -13.16
C VAL A 438 2.29 -15.45 -13.73
N ALA A 439 1.06 -15.98 -13.61
CA ALA A 439 0.70 -17.32 -14.05
C ALA A 439 0.91 -17.57 -15.56
N SER A 440 0.92 -16.52 -16.38
CA SER A 440 1.24 -16.63 -17.81
C SER A 440 2.67 -17.09 -18.07
N ASN A 441 3.58 -17.00 -17.10
CA ASN A 441 4.89 -17.63 -17.22
C ASN A 441 4.76 -19.15 -17.39
N GLU A 442 3.80 -19.81 -16.74
CA GLU A 442 3.69 -21.28 -16.78
C GLU A 442 2.65 -21.77 -17.79
N VAL A 443 1.58 -21.00 -17.99
CA VAL A 443 0.46 -21.37 -18.87
C VAL A 443 0.06 -20.19 -19.80
N PRO A 444 0.98 -19.72 -20.66
CA PRO A 444 0.78 -18.51 -21.47
C PRO A 444 -0.45 -18.55 -22.38
N ALA A 445 -0.69 -19.65 -23.11
CA ALA A 445 -1.86 -19.75 -23.99
C ALA A 445 -3.18 -19.69 -23.22
N GLU A 446 -3.24 -20.30 -22.04
CA GLU A 446 -4.42 -20.31 -21.18
C GLU A 446 -4.72 -18.93 -20.59
N MET A 447 -3.70 -18.23 -20.09
CA MET A 447 -3.85 -16.86 -19.59
C MET A 447 -4.19 -15.87 -20.72
N GLY A 448 -3.55 -16.01 -21.88
CA GLY A 448 -3.87 -15.23 -23.07
C GLY A 448 -5.30 -15.47 -23.54
N ALA A 449 -5.75 -16.72 -23.56
CA ALA A 449 -7.14 -17.06 -23.91
C ALA A 449 -8.13 -16.48 -22.89
N LEU A 450 -7.85 -16.55 -21.58
CA LEU A 450 -8.69 -15.94 -20.55
C LEU A 450 -8.90 -14.45 -20.81
N VAL A 451 -7.81 -13.72 -21.08
CA VAL A 451 -7.88 -12.28 -21.32
C VAL A 451 -8.60 -11.97 -22.64
N ARG A 452 -8.41 -12.76 -23.71
CA ARG A 452 -9.16 -12.61 -24.97
C ARG A 452 -10.66 -12.87 -24.79
N ASP A 453 -11.04 -13.92 -24.06
CA ASP A 453 -12.43 -14.25 -23.74
C ASP A 453 -13.08 -13.07 -22.98
N LEU A 454 -12.38 -12.52 -21.97
CA LEU A 454 -12.85 -11.35 -21.22
C LEU A 454 -12.97 -10.09 -22.08
N LEU A 455 -11.97 -9.78 -22.91
CA LEU A 455 -11.94 -8.57 -23.73
C LEU A 455 -12.91 -8.60 -24.91
N SER A 456 -13.34 -9.79 -25.34
CA SER A 456 -14.37 -9.99 -26.36
C SER A 456 -15.79 -10.04 -25.79
N GLY A 457 -15.92 -10.13 -24.46
CA GLY A 457 -17.21 -10.18 -23.77
C GLY A 457 -17.79 -11.59 -23.58
N ASP A 458 -17.05 -12.66 -23.89
CA ASP A 458 -17.45 -14.04 -23.59
C ASP A 458 -17.21 -14.35 -22.12
N LEU A 459 -18.09 -13.82 -21.26
CA LEU A 459 -18.00 -13.99 -19.81
C LEU A 459 -18.23 -15.44 -19.38
N GLU A 460 -18.87 -16.28 -20.20
CA GLU A 460 -19.12 -17.68 -19.85
C GLU A 460 -17.85 -18.51 -20.01
N ALA A 461 -17.19 -18.41 -21.17
CA ALA A 461 -15.89 -19.03 -21.40
C ALA A 461 -14.84 -18.51 -20.42
N ALA A 462 -14.80 -17.18 -20.23
CA ALA A 462 -13.88 -16.55 -19.30
C ALA A 462 -14.05 -17.06 -17.87
N ARG A 463 -15.28 -17.19 -17.35
CA ARG A 463 -15.52 -17.72 -15.99
C ARG A 463 -15.04 -19.16 -15.86
N ARG A 464 -15.37 -20.04 -16.83
CA ARG A 464 -14.92 -21.44 -16.79
C ARG A 464 -13.40 -21.51 -16.74
N ARG A 465 -12.72 -20.77 -17.61
CA ARG A 465 -11.26 -20.75 -17.68
C ARG A 465 -10.65 -20.14 -16.41
N HIS A 466 -11.18 -19.02 -15.94
CA HIS A 466 -10.75 -18.36 -14.72
C HIS A 466 -10.78 -19.32 -13.53
N TYR A 467 -11.90 -20.00 -13.26
CA TYR A 467 -11.98 -20.91 -12.13
C TYR A 467 -11.13 -22.18 -12.28
N ARG A 468 -10.83 -22.59 -13.52
CA ARG A 468 -9.86 -23.66 -13.78
C ARG A 468 -8.43 -23.22 -13.45
N LEU A 469 -8.07 -21.97 -13.76
CA LEU A 469 -6.73 -21.42 -13.54
C LEU A 469 -6.52 -20.85 -12.14
N LEU A 470 -7.60 -20.51 -11.41
CA LEU A 470 -7.56 -19.90 -10.09
C LEU A 470 -6.65 -20.65 -9.09
N PRO A 471 -6.66 -22.00 -9.00
CA PRO A 471 -5.73 -22.71 -8.12
C PRO A 471 -4.25 -22.42 -8.41
N LEU A 472 -3.87 -22.24 -9.68
CA LEU A 472 -2.51 -21.90 -10.07
C LEU A 472 -2.19 -20.43 -9.76
N MET A 473 -3.15 -19.54 -10.01
CA MET A 473 -3.05 -18.13 -9.62
C MET A 473 -2.79 -18.01 -8.11
N ASP A 474 -3.51 -18.77 -7.28
CA ASP A 474 -3.34 -18.76 -5.83
C ASP A 474 -2.02 -19.43 -5.40
N ALA A 475 -1.68 -20.57 -6.00
CA ALA A 475 -0.44 -21.32 -5.71
C ALA A 475 0.80 -20.44 -5.93
N ASN A 476 0.77 -19.59 -6.94
CA ASN A 476 1.87 -18.68 -7.27
C ASN A 476 2.19 -17.61 -6.21
N PHE A 477 1.33 -17.46 -5.20
CA PHE A 477 1.49 -16.51 -4.10
C PHE A 477 1.38 -17.16 -2.71
N LEU A 478 1.42 -18.49 -2.60
CA LEU A 478 1.55 -19.19 -1.30
C LEU A 478 2.85 -18.82 -0.58
N GLU A 479 3.90 -18.60 -1.36
CA GLU A 479 5.13 -17.94 -0.95
C GLU A 479 5.38 -16.70 -1.83
N THR A 480 6.39 -15.90 -1.48
CA THR A 480 6.67 -14.66 -2.21
C THR A 480 7.04 -14.96 -3.67
N ASN A 481 6.20 -14.53 -4.61
CA ASN A 481 6.55 -14.47 -6.03
C ASN A 481 7.90 -13.72 -6.20
N PRO A 482 8.88 -14.28 -6.95
CA PRO A 482 8.72 -15.37 -7.94
C PRO A 482 9.12 -16.80 -7.51
N ALA A 483 9.28 -17.12 -6.23
CA ALA A 483 9.70 -18.47 -5.84
C ALA A 483 8.75 -19.59 -6.32
N PRO A 484 7.41 -19.50 -6.16
CA PRO A 484 6.51 -20.54 -6.64
C PRO A 484 6.48 -20.69 -8.17
N VAL A 485 6.40 -19.58 -8.92
CA VAL A 485 6.32 -19.62 -10.40
C VAL A 485 7.61 -20.16 -11.04
N LYS A 486 8.78 -19.93 -10.41
CA LYS A 486 10.04 -20.51 -10.87
C LYS A 486 10.14 -22.01 -10.54
N ALA A 487 9.57 -22.45 -9.42
CA ALA A 487 9.44 -23.87 -9.14
C ALA A 487 8.55 -24.55 -10.19
N GLY A 488 7.41 -23.93 -10.54
CA GLY A 488 6.55 -24.41 -11.62
C GLY A 488 7.25 -24.52 -12.97
N LEU A 489 7.94 -23.47 -13.42
CA LEU A 489 8.73 -23.50 -14.66
C LEU A 489 9.84 -24.57 -14.64
N ALA A 490 10.43 -24.86 -13.47
CA ALA A 490 11.41 -25.92 -13.33
C ALA A 490 10.78 -27.32 -13.45
N LEU A 491 9.60 -27.55 -12.88
CA LEU A 491 8.83 -28.80 -13.06
C LEU A 491 8.40 -29.02 -14.52
N LEU A 492 8.29 -27.93 -15.30
CA LEU A 492 8.02 -27.96 -16.73
C LEU A 492 9.30 -28.13 -17.59
N GLY A 493 10.47 -28.27 -16.96
CA GLY A 493 11.76 -28.41 -17.64
C GLY A 493 12.19 -27.16 -18.44
N ARG A 494 11.61 -25.99 -18.15
CA ARG A 494 11.86 -24.74 -18.90
C ARG A 494 13.04 -23.95 -18.37
N ILE A 495 13.29 -24.03 -17.05
CA ILE A 495 14.40 -23.34 -16.37
C ILE A 495 14.96 -24.22 -15.26
N ARG A 496 16.07 -23.79 -14.67
CA ARG A 496 16.50 -24.28 -13.37
C ARG A 496 15.78 -23.52 -12.25
N ASN A 497 15.56 -24.18 -11.11
CA ASN A 497 14.93 -23.56 -9.93
C ASN A 497 15.91 -22.69 -9.11
N GLY A 498 16.72 -21.86 -9.79
CA GLY A 498 17.68 -20.97 -9.16
C GLY A 498 17.06 -19.62 -8.83
N LEU A 499 17.28 -19.10 -7.62
CA LEU A 499 16.90 -17.73 -7.21
C LEU A 499 18.11 -17.04 -6.57
N ARG A 500 18.07 -15.71 -6.46
CA ARG A 500 19.09 -14.96 -5.72
C ARG A 500 18.59 -14.58 -4.33
N LEU A 501 19.49 -14.71 -3.35
CA LEU A 501 19.25 -14.17 -2.02
C LEU A 501 18.85 -12.68 -2.10
N PRO A 502 17.88 -12.23 -1.27
CA PRO A 502 17.32 -12.93 -0.11
C PRO A 502 16.14 -13.87 -0.42
N LEU A 503 15.78 -14.07 -1.70
CA LEU A 503 14.78 -15.07 -2.07
C LEU A 503 15.42 -16.45 -2.12
N MET A 504 14.60 -17.46 -1.81
CA MET A 504 14.99 -18.87 -1.83
C MET A 504 14.00 -19.66 -2.68
N PRO A 505 14.40 -20.85 -3.18
CA PRO A 505 13.45 -21.79 -3.77
C PRO A 505 12.26 -22.03 -2.86
N ALA A 506 11.08 -22.19 -3.46
CA ALA A 506 9.85 -22.48 -2.74
C ALA A 506 10.01 -23.80 -1.95
N THR A 507 9.33 -23.89 -0.81
CA THR A 507 9.32 -25.12 -0.01
C THR A 507 8.73 -26.30 -0.80
N ASP A 508 9.06 -27.52 -0.39
CA ASP A 508 8.48 -28.74 -1.00
C ASP A 508 6.95 -28.73 -0.97
N ALA A 509 6.35 -28.19 0.10
CA ALA A 509 4.90 -28.07 0.23
C ALA A 509 4.31 -27.12 -0.83
N THR A 510 4.92 -25.96 -1.03
CA THR A 510 4.49 -25.00 -2.06
C THR A 510 4.74 -25.55 -3.46
N THR A 511 5.89 -26.20 -3.69
CA THR A 511 6.22 -26.83 -4.97
C THR A 511 5.20 -27.93 -5.33
N ALA A 512 4.81 -28.76 -4.36
CA ALA A 512 3.76 -29.76 -4.55
C ALA A 512 2.38 -29.14 -4.85
N ALA A 513 2.05 -28.02 -4.20
CA ALA A 513 0.82 -27.28 -4.47
C ALA A 513 0.81 -26.68 -5.89
N VAL A 514 1.92 -26.09 -6.33
CA VAL A 514 2.10 -25.60 -7.71
C VAL A 514 1.96 -26.74 -8.72
N ALA A 515 2.62 -27.88 -8.47
CA ALA A 515 2.52 -29.06 -9.33
C ALA A 515 1.07 -29.56 -9.49
N ALA A 516 0.30 -29.59 -8.39
CA ALA A 516 -1.11 -29.98 -8.44
C ALA A 516 -1.97 -28.94 -9.18
N ALA A 517 -1.67 -27.65 -9.02
CA ALA A 517 -2.36 -26.57 -9.69
C ALA A 517 -2.09 -26.53 -11.20
N LEU A 518 -0.85 -26.82 -11.64
CA LEU A 518 -0.50 -26.96 -13.06
C LEU A 518 -1.31 -28.06 -13.75
N ARG A 519 -1.49 -29.21 -13.09
CA ARG A 519 -2.37 -30.29 -13.61
C ARG A 519 -3.81 -29.83 -13.74
N SER A 520 -4.30 -29.06 -12.77
CA SER A 520 -5.66 -28.49 -12.80
C SER A 520 -5.82 -27.45 -13.93
N ALA A 521 -4.73 -26.74 -14.28
CA ALA A 521 -4.67 -25.81 -15.40
C ALA A 521 -4.61 -26.51 -16.78
N GLY A 522 -4.50 -27.84 -16.82
CA GLY A 522 -4.44 -28.63 -18.06
C GLY A 522 -3.03 -28.99 -18.53
N VAL A 523 -2.01 -28.86 -17.66
CA VAL A 523 -0.64 -29.26 -17.98
C VAL A 523 -0.40 -30.70 -17.51
N GLU A 524 -0.33 -31.64 -18.46
CA GLU A 524 -0.18 -33.08 -18.17
C GLU A 524 1.26 -33.51 -17.88
N GLN A 525 2.25 -32.79 -18.44
CA GLN A 525 3.68 -33.05 -18.25
C GLN A 525 4.24 -32.18 -17.12
N VAL A 526 4.11 -32.66 -15.89
CA VAL A 526 4.75 -32.06 -14.71
C VAL A 526 5.70 -33.12 -14.15
N GLU A 527 7.01 -32.97 -14.41
CA GLU A 527 8.03 -33.88 -13.89
C GLU A 527 8.22 -33.60 -12.39
N ALA A 528 8.05 -34.63 -11.56
CA ALA A 528 8.10 -34.54 -10.10
C ALA A 528 9.53 -34.62 -9.56
#